data_AF-A0A8J7C3U1-F1
#
_entry.id   AF-A0A8J7C3U1-F1
#
_cell.length_a   1.000
_cell.length_b   1.000
_cell.length_c   1.000
_cell.angle_alpha   90.00
_cell.angle_beta   90.00
_cell.angle_gamma   90.00
#
_symmetry.space_group_name_H-M   'P 1'
#
loop_
_entity.id
_entity.type
_entity.pdbx_description
1 polymer ?
#
loop_
_entity_poly.entity_id
_entity_poly.type
_entity_poly.pdbx_seq_one_letter_code
_entity_poly.pdbx_strand_id
1 'polypeptide(L)' 'MKGLLYKVYCYRGTDKLIWYEVEDRTTGEGVAWSPDRITVVSKAEKLGYLLNSPEDPVIKFYRAKAS' A
#
# COMPACT_ATOMS: atom_id res chain seq x y z
N MET A 1 5.63 -14.03 6.28
CA MET A 1 4.88 -13.88 5.01
C MET A 1 5.62 -12.91 4.09
N LYS A 2 5.46 -13.00 2.77
CA LYS A 2 6.08 -12.05 1.81
C LYS A 2 5.02 -11.05 1.36
N GLY A 3 5.18 -9.78 1.74
CA GLY A 3 4.26 -8.70 1.36
C GLY A 3 4.84 -7.81 0.26
N LEU A 4 3.96 -7.19 -0.54
CA LEU A 4 4.32 -6.08 -1.42
C LEU A 4 3.76 -4.78 -0.85
N LEU A 5 4.55 -3.72 -0.92
CA LEU A 5 4.14 -2.38 -0.52
C LEU A 5 3.77 -1.57 -1.77
N TYR A 6 2.53 -1.12 -1.83
CA TYR A 6 2.06 -0.23 -2.88
C TYR A 6 1.96 1.19 -2.37
N LYS A 7 2.29 2.15 -3.24
CA LYS A 7 1.96 3.56 -3.09
C LYS A 7 0.78 3.89 -4.00
N VAL A 8 -0.38 4.02 -3.40
CA VAL A 8 -1.66 4.28 -4.06
C VAL A 8 -1.87 5.78 -4.16
N TYR A 9 -2.31 6.24 -5.33
CA TYR A 9 -2.71 7.64 -5.52
C TYR A 9 -4.23 7.73 -5.50
N CYS A 10 -4.76 8.42 -4.50
CA CYS A 10 -6.19 8.66 -4.35
C CYS A 10 -6.49 10.10 -4.79
N TYR A 11 -7.38 10.27 -5.76
CA TYR A 11 -7.76 11.58 -6.27
C TYR A 11 -9.13 11.98 -5.71
N ARG A 12 -9.20 13.13 -5.02
CA ARG A 12 -10.44 13.71 -4.51
C ARG A 12 -10.64 15.08 -5.16
N GLY A 13 -11.35 15.11 -6.28
CA GLY A 13 -11.42 16.32 -7.10
C GLY A 13 -10.05 16.61 -7.71
N THR A 14 -9.51 17.81 -7.50
CA THR A 14 -8.15 18.20 -7.90
C THR A 14 -7.07 17.74 -6.93
N ASP A 15 -7.45 17.32 -5.73
CA ASP A 15 -6.48 16.91 -4.70
C ASP A 15 -5.93 15.52 -4.98
N LYS A 16 -4.60 15.43 -4.98
CA LYS A 16 -3.86 14.16 -5.09
C LYS A 16 -3.37 13.74 -3.71
N LEU A 17 -3.98 12.71 -3.15
CA LEU A 17 -3.57 12.08 -1.90
C LEU A 17 -2.70 10.85 -2.19
N ILE A 18 -1.72 10.63 -1.33
CA ILE A 18 -0.83 9.47 -1.40
C ILE A 18 -1.18 8.56 -0.22
N TRP A 19 -1.38 7.29 -0.51
CA TRP A 19 -1.68 6.23 0.44
C TRP A 19 -0.70 5.08 0.22
N TYR A 20 -0.46 4.28 1.26
CA TYR A 20 0.32 3.07 1.14
C TYR A 20 -0.55 1.87 1.50
N GLU A 21 -0.40 0.76 0.78
CA GLU A 21 -1.16 -0.49 0.99
C GLU A 21 -0.20 -1.68 0.96
N VAL A 22 -0.55 -2.77 1.65
CA VAL A 22 0.25 -4.00 1.67
C VAL A 22 -0.61 -5.15 1.18
N GLU A 23 -0.10 -5.90 0.22
CA GLU A 23 -0.73 -7.13 -0.28
C GLU A 23 0.10 -8.34 0.13
N ASP A 24 -0.61 -9.36 0.60
CA ASP A 24 -0.03 -10.68 0.77
C ASP A 24 0.06 -11.38 -0.60
N ARG A 25 1.28 -11.64 -1.06
CA ARG A 25 1.50 -12.29 -2.37
C ARG A 25 1.04 -13.74 -2.44
N THR A 26 0.81 -14.38 -1.30
CA THR A 26 0.38 -15.79 -1.25
C THR A 26 -1.13 -15.93 -1.39
N THR A 27 -1.89 -15.01 -0.81
CA THR A 27 -3.37 -15.03 -0.86
C THR A 27 -3.93 -14.06 -1.90
N GLY A 28 -3.17 -13.06 -2.31
CA GLY A 28 -3.63 -11.95 -3.15
C GLY A 28 -4.52 -10.95 -2.39
N GLU A 29 -4.61 -11.07 -1.06
CA GLU A 29 -5.41 -10.17 -0.24
C GLU A 29 -4.64 -8.89 0.09
N GLY A 30 -5.30 -7.75 -0.13
CA GLY A 30 -4.78 -6.44 0.21
C GLY A 30 -5.34 -5.93 1.54
N VAL A 31 -4.48 -5.38 2.39
CA VAL A 31 -4.90 -4.64 3.59
C VAL A 31 -4.74 -3.14 3.31
N ALA A 32 -5.78 -2.36 3.61
CA ALA A 32 -5.78 -0.91 3.44
C ALA A 32 -4.98 -0.24 4.57
N TRP A 33 -4.03 0.64 4.25
CA TRP A 33 -3.18 1.29 5.26
C TRP A 33 -3.09 2.82 5.11
N SER A 34 -2.10 3.43 5.76
CA SER A 34 -1.98 4.85 6.11
C SER A 34 -1.42 5.72 4.96
N PRO A 35 -1.63 7.05 4.98
CA PRO A 35 -0.88 7.97 4.11
C PRO A 35 0.62 8.07 4.43
N ASP A 36 1.06 7.61 5.61
CA ASP A 36 2.47 7.62 5.99
C ASP A 36 3.15 6.26 5.77
N ARG A 37 4.24 6.25 4.99
CA ARG A 37 5.00 5.04 4.64
C ARG A 37 5.58 4.35 5.86
N ILE A 38 6.16 5.11 6.79
CA ILE A 38 6.86 4.56 7.97
C ILE A 38 5.85 3.79 8.83
N THR A 39 4.68 4.38 9.04
CA THR A 39 3.57 3.74 9.74
C THR A 39 3.16 2.42 9.09
N VAL A 40 3.03 2.38 7.76
CA VAL A 40 2.65 1.15 7.05
C VAL A 40 3.71 0.07 7.17
N VAL A 41 4.99 0.41 6.96
CA VAL A 41 6.10 -0.53 7.11
C VAL A 41 6.15 -1.12 8.52
N SER A 42 6.08 -0.27 9.55
CA SER A 42 6.12 -0.72 10.94
C SER A 42 4.94 -1.64 11.29
N LYS A 43 3.74 -1.37 10.76
CA LYS A 43 2.57 -2.24 10.97
C LYS A 43 2.70 -3.56 10.20
N ALA A 44 3.21 -3.52 8.98
CA ALA A 44 3.43 -4.71 8.17
C ALA A 44 4.46 -5.66 8.79
N GLU A 45 5.57 -5.12 9.29
CA GLU A 45 6.59 -5.90 10.02
C GLU A 45 6.00 -6.58 11.27
N LYS A 46 5.17 -5.86 12.04
CA LYS A 46 4.47 -6.43 13.20
C LYS A 46 3.51 -7.57 12.85
N LEU A 47 2.94 -7.54 11.64
CA LEU A 47 2.10 -8.62 11.11
C LEU A 47 2.91 -9.75 10.47
N GLY A 48 4.24 -9.69 10.50
CA GLY A 48 5.12 -10.72 9.95
C GLY A 48 5.29 -10.65 8.43
N TYR A 49 4.98 -9.51 7.81
CA TYR A 49 5.30 -9.27 6.41
C TYR A 49 6.76 -8.80 6.29
N LEU A 50 7.53 -9.52 5.48
CA LEU A 50 8.86 -9.11 5.04
C LEU A 50 8.69 -8.28 3.77
N LEU A 51 8.84 -6.96 3.89
CA LEU A 51 8.81 -6.02 2.77
C LEU A 51 10.24 -5.85 2.25
N ASN A 52 10.53 -6.44 1.08
CA ASN A 52 11.91 -6.72 0.69
C ASN A 52 12.70 -5.54 0.10
N SER A 53 12.09 -4.39 -0.21
CA SER A 53 12.88 -3.23 -0.60
C SER A 53 12.11 -1.90 -0.51
N PRO A 54 12.76 -0.78 -0.14
CA PRO A 54 12.21 0.55 -0.33
C PRO A 54 12.00 0.94 -1.80
N GLU A 55 12.53 0.16 -2.75
CA GLU A 55 12.48 0.42 -4.20
C GLU A 55 11.52 -0.48 -4.96
N ASP A 56 10.84 -1.42 -4.30
CA ASP A 56 9.94 -2.35 -4.99
C ASP A 56 8.81 -1.59 -5.73
N PRO A 57 8.54 -1.96 -7.01
CA PRO A 57 7.71 -1.16 -7.88
C PRO A 57 6.29 -1.04 -7.35
N VAL A 58 5.93 0.21 -7.09
CA VAL A 58 4.58 0.66 -6.78
C VAL A 58 3.69 0.39 -7.99
N ILE A 59 2.85 -0.64 -7.91
CA ILE A 59 1.69 -0.75 -8.80
C ILE A 59 0.70 0.36 -8.40
N LYS A 60 0.51 1.31 -9.32
CA LYS A 60 -0.42 2.43 -9.14
C LYS A 60 -1.83 1.92 -9.42
N PHE A 61 -2.59 1.63 -8.38
CA PHE A 61 -4.03 1.46 -8.53
C PHE A 61 -4.69 2.84 -8.57
N TYR A 62 -5.26 3.21 -9.72
CA TYR A 62 -6.14 4.37 -9.81
C TYR A 62 -7.51 3.92 -9.29
N ARG A 63 -7.73 4.05 -7.98
CA ARG A 63 -9.05 3.76 -7.42
C ARG A 63 -9.99 4.89 -7.88
N ALA A 64 -10.71 4.66 -8.97
CA ALA A 64 -11.79 5.53 -9.41
C ALA A 64 -12.81 5.60 -8.26
N LYS A 65 -13.13 6.82 -7.82
CA LYS A 65 -14.14 7.05 -6.79
C LYS A 65 -15.45 6.42 -7.25
N ALA A 66 -16.01 5.52 -6.42
CA ALA A 66 -17.42 5.16 -6.56
C ALA A 66 -18.24 6.44 -6.45
N SER A 67 -19.07 6.67 -7.47
CA SER A 67 -20.01 7.80 -7.56
C SER A 67 -21.15 7.63 -6.58
#